data_AF-A0A7V9ERZ0-F1
#
_entry.id   AF-A0A7V9ERZ0-F1
#
_cell.length_a   1.000
_cell.length_b   1.000
_cell.length_c   1.000
_cell.angle_alpha   90.00
_cell.angle_beta   90.00
_cell.angle_gamma   90.00
#
_symmetry.space_group_name_H-M   'P 1'
#
loop_
_entity.id
_entity.type
_entity.pdbx_description
1 polymer ?
#
loop_
_entity_poly.entity_id
_entity_poly.type
_entity_poly.pdbx_seq_one_letter_code
_entity_poly.pdbx_strand_id
1 'polypeptide(L)'
;MDASHFDPATAYAAVNTIRLDDLRPHIYRTRDEGKTWQEITSGIPADENVNVVREDTRRRGLLFAGTERGVYLSFDDGDHWQSLRLNLPATSVRDLIVKDDDLAIATHGRGFWILDNITALRQIQPNEKSALLFQPQTALRVRWNSNTDTPLPPDEPVGENPPEGAMIDYSLGEGSSGPVTIEIKDGRGEVVRRYASDDPVPPEDAKLKIPRYWVRPPRVLSDKPGLHRFYWDMHGTPLPETKAEYPMTAIYRETAPVATAPWALPGNYSVVLTAGGKSFTQPLVLKMDPRLKVTDAELTKQFELSKRLQDLRAQLAPIGKSYEALVGELAKAKDRAGVKEVQEPIKNLRARLEEFSNPAAVRAGDALELDVLNKVVKLFGDLQQVDAGPTAQQEIACGDLQRAARTVLERWPAIAPEVQAFNAQLQAAGLEPIKFP
;
A
#
# COMPACT_ATOMS: atom_id res chain seq x y z
N MET A 1 -31.54 -17.19 15.52
CA MET A 1 -31.86 -16.09 16.46
C MET A 1 -30.57 -15.42 16.87
N ASP A 2 -30.65 -14.16 17.27
CA ASP A 2 -29.56 -13.37 17.84
C ASP A 2 -30.13 -12.47 18.94
N ALA A 3 -29.51 -12.48 20.12
CA ALA A 3 -29.91 -11.60 21.21
C ALA A 3 -29.18 -10.27 21.05
N SER A 4 -29.84 -9.15 21.36
CA SER A 4 -29.20 -7.85 21.17
C SER A 4 -27.96 -7.70 22.06
N HIS A 5 -26.92 -7.10 21.51
CA HIS A 5 -25.70 -6.74 22.22
C HIS A 5 -25.88 -5.51 23.12
N PHE A 6 -27.02 -4.79 23.00
CA PHE A 6 -27.22 -3.50 23.65
C PHE A 6 -28.49 -3.40 24.49
N ASP A 7 -29.43 -4.34 24.37
CA ASP A 7 -30.67 -4.34 25.15
C ASP A 7 -31.14 -5.78 25.45
N PRO A 8 -31.17 -6.21 26.72
CA PRO A 8 -31.58 -7.56 27.08
C PRO A 8 -33.04 -7.90 26.72
N ALA A 9 -33.91 -6.90 26.49
CA ALA A 9 -35.30 -7.14 26.08
C ALA A 9 -35.45 -7.37 24.56
N THR A 10 -34.40 -7.11 23.79
CA THR A 10 -34.42 -7.14 22.33
C THR A 10 -33.73 -8.39 21.77
N ALA A 11 -34.37 -9.04 20.79
CA ALA A 11 -33.80 -10.16 20.05
C ALA A 11 -34.37 -10.22 18.63
N TYR A 12 -33.61 -10.84 17.73
CA TYR A 12 -33.93 -10.99 16.32
C TYR A 12 -34.00 -12.47 15.92
N ALA A 13 -34.94 -12.84 15.07
CA ALA A 13 -35.14 -14.21 14.61
C ALA A 13 -35.33 -14.26 13.10
N ALA A 14 -34.36 -14.84 12.38
CA ALA A 14 -34.56 -15.28 11.00
C ALA A 14 -35.27 -16.65 11.00
N VAL A 15 -36.31 -16.79 10.18
CA VAL A 15 -37.06 -18.04 10.01
C VAL A 15 -36.99 -18.46 8.56
N ASN A 16 -36.29 -19.57 8.29
CA ASN A 16 -36.24 -20.12 6.94
C ASN A 16 -37.42 -21.09 6.73
N THR A 17 -38.34 -20.71 5.85
CA THR A 17 -39.54 -21.49 5.49
C THR A 17 -39.45 -22.14 4.11
N ILE A 18 -38.27 -22.18 3.47
CA ILE A 18 -38.09 -22.73 2.11
C ILE A 18 -38.57 -24.18 1.96
N ARG A 19 -38.50 -24.98 3.05
CA ARG A 19 -38.95 -26.38 3.07
C ARG A 19 -40.47 -26.55 3.26
N LEU A 20 -41.19 -25.44 3.40
CA LEU A 20 -42.65 -25.36 3.51
C LEU A 20 -43.27 -24.74 2.25
N ASP A 21 -42.52 -24.65 1.15
CA ASP A 21 -42.90 -23.98 -0.10
C ASP A 21 -43.26 -22.49 0.08
N ASP A 22 -42.76 -21.85 1.14
CA ASP A 22 -42.86 -20.40 1.36
C ASP A 22 -41.50 -19.77 1.06
N LEU A 23 -41.43 -18.98 -0.01
CA LEU A 23 -40.21 -18.33 -0.48
C LEU A 23 -40.02 -16.92 0.12
N ARG A 24 -40.92 -16.48 1.00
CA ARG A 24 -40.87 -15.13 1.54
C ARG A 24 -39.75 -14.95 2.56
N PRO A 25 -39.22 -13.72 2.71
CA PRO A 25 -38.34 -13.39 3.81
C PRO A 25 -39.13 -13.37 5.11
N HIS A 26 -38.54 -13.95 6.16
CA HIS A 26 -39.05 -13.83 7.52
C HIS A 26 -37.93 -13.48 8.48
N ILE A 27 -37.99 -12.26 9.00
CA ILE A 27 -37.15 -11.77 10.10
C ILE A 27 -38.10 -11.14 11.10
N TYR A 28 -38.00 -11.53 12.36
CA TYR A 28 -38.80 -10.99 13.45
C TYR A 28 -37.92 -10.30 14.49
N ARG A 29 -38.44 -9.23 15.08
CA ARG A 29 -37.84 -8.51 16.22
C ARG A 29 -38.79 -8.52 17.40
N THR A 30 -38.27 -8.81 18.59
CA THR A 30 -38.93 -8.55 19.88
C THR A 30 -38.26 -7.37 20.56
N ARG A 31 -39.00 -6.64 21.41
CA ARG A 31 -38.49 -5.61 22.34
C ARG A 31 -39.01 -5.78 23.76
N ASP A 32 -39.66 -6.90 24.04
CA ASP A 32 -40.36 -7.16 25.31
C ASP A 32 -40.07 -8.58 25.84
N GLU A 33 -38.82 -9.03 25.67
CA GLU A 33 -38.34 -10.34 26.12
C GLU A 33 -39.06 -11.53 25.44
N GLY A 34 -39.56 -11.32 24.22
CA GLY A 34 -40.17 -12.35 23.38
C GLY A 34 -41.67 -12.51 23.54
N LYS A 35 -42.35 -11.57 24.24
CA LYS A 35 -43.81 -11.59 24.41
C LYS A 35 -44.51 -11.23 23.10
N THR A 36 -43.97 -10.29 22.34
CA THR A 36 -44.47 -9.90 21.03
C THR A 36 -43.35 -9.83 19.99
N TRP A 37 -43.69 -10.17 18.74
CA TRP A 37 -42.75 -10.21 17.62
C TRP A 37 -43.31 -9.43 16.44
N GLN A 38 -42.50 -8.51 15.92
CA GLN A 38 -42.79 -7.73 14.73
C GLN A 38 -41.96 -8.25 13.55
N GLU A 39 -42.60 -8.49 12.41
CA GLU A 39 -41.89 -8.83 11.17
C GLU A 39 -41.22 -7.59 10.58
N ILE A 40 -39.95 -7.71 10.22
CA ILE A 40 -39.04 -6.61 9.84
C ILE A 40 -38.29 -6.96 8.55
N THR A 41 -39.00 -7.04 7.43
CA THR A 41 -38.46 -7.52 6.13
C THR A 41 -38.56 -6.51 4.99
N SER A 42 -38.98 -5.27 5.29
CA SER A 42 -39.13 -4.20 4.29
C SER A 42 -37.82 -3.95 3.54
N GLY A 43 -37.86 -3.96 2.21
CA GLY A 43 -36.67 -3.79 1.34
C GLY A 43 -35.97 -5.10 0.94
N ILE A 44 -36.33 -6.24 1.56
CA ILE A 44 -35.94 -7.57 1.06
C ILE A 44 -37.00 -8.04 0.04
N PRO A 45 -36.61 -8.56 -1.14
CA PRO A 45 -37.54 -9.10 -2.13
C PRO A 45 -38.45 -10.19 -1.55
N ALA A 46 -39.70 -10.25 -2.02
CA ALA A 46 -40.72 -11.18 -1.51
C ALA A 46 -40.44 -12.66 -1.81
N ASP A 47 -39.43 -12.98 -2.60
CA ASP A 47 -39.00 -14.32 -2.98
C ASP A 47 -37.59 -14.66 -2.45
N GLU A 48 -37.16 -13.99 -1.38
CA GLU A 48 -35.83 -14.11 -0.79
C GLU A 48 -35.92 -14.71 0.63
N ASN A 49 -35.74 -16.02 0.78
CA ASN A 49 -35.68 -16.64 2.10
C ASN A 49 -34.46 -16.16 2.91
N VAL A 50 -34.65 -15.96 4.21
CA VAL A 50 -33.61 -15.52 5.14
C VAL A 50 -33.13 -16.69 5.99
N ASN A 51 -31.82 -16.91 6.05
CA ASN A 51 -31.18 -17.95 6.83
C ASN A 51 -30.71 -17.46 8.20
N VAL A 52 -30.22 -16.23 8.27
CA VAL A 52 -29.54 -15.70 9.45
C VAL A 52 -29.73 -14.19 9.56
N VAL A 53 -29.81 -13.70 10.79
CA VAL A 53 -29.77 -12.27 11.14
C VAL A 53 -28.75 -12.08 12.26
N ARG A 54 -27.94 -11.02 12.17
CA ARG A 54 -26.94 -10.62 13.18
C ARG A 54 -27.00 -9.15 13.47
N GLU A 55 -26.90 -8.77 14.74
CA GLU A 55 -26.68 -7.38 15.15
C GLU A 55 -25.19 -7.04 15.13
N ASP A 56 -24.84 -5.81 14.74
CA ASP A 56 -23.49 -5.31 14.88
C ASP A 56 -23.11 -5.16 16.36
N THR A 57 -21.85 -5.45 16.70
CA THR A 57 -21.39 -5.43 18.10
C THR A 57 -21.05 -4.03 18.62
N ARG A 58 -21.03 -2.99 17.77
CA ARG A 58 -20.64 -1.62 18.17
C ARG A 58 -21.66 -0.53 17.82
N ARG A 59 -22.51 -0.72 16.82
CA ARG A 59 -23.58 0.20 16.40
C ARG A 59 -24.96 -0.44 16.62
N ARG A 60 -25.70 0.08 17.60
CA ARG A 60 -27.12 -0.25 17.79
C ARG A 60 -27.91 0.01 16.50
N GLY A 61 -28.77 -0.93 16.12
CA GLY A 61 -29.64 -0.83 14.96
C GLY A 61 -28.96 -1.09 13.61
N LEU A 62 -27.65 -1.38 13.57
CA LEU A 62 -27.01 -1.94 12.38
C LEU A 62 -27.17 -3.46 12.39
N LEU A 63 -27.94 -3.99 11.43
CA LEU A 63 -28.19 -5.42 11.29
C LEU A 63 -27.70 -5.93 9.95
N PHE A 64 -27.31 -7.21 9.91
CA PHE A 64 -26.98 -7.95 8.70
C PHE A 64 -27.86 -9.20 8.57
N ALA A 65 -28.35 -9.47 7.37
CA ALA A 65 -29.17 -10.64 7.08
C ALA A 65 -28.56 -11.45 5.93
N GLY A 66 -28.37 -12.76 6.15
CA GLY A 66 -27.93 -13.71 5.13
C GLY A 66 -29.14 -14.42 4.51
N THR A 67 -29.18 -14.44 3.19
CA THR A 67 -30.31 -14.95 2.39
C THR A 67 -29.88 -16.05 1.43
N GLU A 68 -30.79 -16.61 0.65
CA GLU A 68 -30.45 -17.61 -0.38
C GLU A 68 -29.67 -17.02 -1.57
N ARG A 69 -29.63 -15.68 -1.74
CA ARG A 69 -28.91 -15.04 -2.86
C ARG A 69 -27.88 -13.98 -2.46
N GLY A 70 -27.71 -13.68 -1.18
CA GLY A 70 -26.67 -12.75 -0.72
C GLY A 70 -26.87 -12.22 0.69
N VAL A 71 -26.26 -11.07 0.97
CA VAL A 71 -26.36 -10.37 2.26
C VAL A 71 -27.16 -9.07 2.08
N TYR A 72 -27.97 -8.74 3.07
CA TYR A 72 -28.66 -7.46 3.22
C TYR A 72 -28.19 -6.79 4.51
N LEU A 73 -28.28 -5.46 4.56
CA LEU A 73 -27.99 -4.66 5.74
C LEU A 73 -29.15 -3.71 6.05
N SER A 74 -29.35 -3.41 7.33
CA SER A 74 -30.27 -2.38 7.81
C SER A 74 -29.51 -1.42 8.73
N PHE A 75 -29.79 -0.12 8.62
CA PHE A 75 -29.22 0.93 9.49
C PHE A 75 -30.21 1.40 10.58
N ASP A 76 -31.41 0.83 10.60
CA ASP A 76 -32.57 1.27 11.38
C ASP A 76 -33.29 0.09 12.04
N ASP A 77 -32.50 -0.83 12.61
CA ASP A 77 -33.00 -1.89 13.49
C ASP A 77 -33.91 -2.91 12.78
N GLY A 78 -33.73 -3.06 11.47
CA GLY A 78 -34.48 -3.97 10.61
C GLY A 78 -35.71 -3.35 9.96
N ASP A 79 -36.03 -2.08 10.25
CA ASP A 79 -37.22 -1.43 9.69
C ASP A 79 -37.08 -1.26 8.15
N HIS A 80 -35.87 -1.06 7.62
CA HIS A 80 -35.56 -1.08 6.19
C HIS A 80 -34.24 -1.81 5.89
N TRP A 81 -34.27 -2.64 4.85
CA TRP A 81 -33.12 -3.41 4.37
C TRP A 81 -32.71 -2.98 2.97
N GLN A 82 -31.41 -3.09 2.69
CA GLN A 82 -30.84 -2.91 1.36
C GLN A 82 -29.76 -3.96 1.09
N SER A 83 -29.51 -4.27 -0.18
CA SER A 83 -28.52 -5.29 -0.55
C SER A 83 -27.10 -4.84 -0.20
N LEU A 84 -26.33 -5.75 0.41
CA LEU A 84 -24.89 -5.66 0.66
C LEU A 84 -24.12 -6.66 -0.21
N ARG A 85 -24.68 -7.09 -1.36
CA ARG A 85 -24.09 -8.18 -2.15
C ARG A 85 -22.75 -7.80 -2.78
N LEU A 86 -22.52 -6.54 -3.18
CA LEU A 86 -21.24 -6.09 -3.79
C LEU A 86 -20.72 -7.09 -4.85
N ASN A 87 -19.52 -7.65 -4.67
CA ASN A 87 -18.91 -8.68 -5.54
C ASN A 87 -19.22 -10.13 -5.12
N LEU A 88 -20.00 -10.35 -4.06
CA LEU A 88 -20.46 -11.68 -3.64
C LEU A 88 -21.35 -12.27 -4.75
N PRO A 89 -21.05 -13.48 -5.25
CA PRO A 89 -21.91 -14.16 -6.20
C PRO A 89 -23.30 -14.42 -5.60
N ALA A 90 -24.32 -14.58 -6.45
CA ALA A 90 -25.64 -15.00 -5.98
C ALA A 90 -25.51 -16.42 -5.40
N THR A 91 -25.49 -16.51 -4.07
CA THR A 91 -25.24 -17.76 -3.36
C THR A 91 -25.93 -17.73 -2.00
N SER A 92 -26.28 -18.91 -1.53
CA SER A 92 -26.92 -19.08 -0.24
C SER A 92 -25.93 -18.78 0.88
N VAL A 93 -26.27 -17.81 1.72
CA VAL A 93 -25.53 -17.42 2.92
C VAL A 93 -26.15 -18.16 4.11
N ARG A 94 -25.37 -19.06 4.73
CA ARG A 94 -25.84 -19.95 5.79
C ARG A 94 -25.60 -19.38 7.18
N ASP A 95 -24.54 -18.61 7.36
CA ASP A 95 -24.24 -17.94 8.62
C ASP A 95 -23.45 -16.65 8.41
N LEU A 96 -23.52 -15.76 9.38
CA LEU A 96 -22.81 -14.50 9.46
C LEU A 96 -22.21 -14.37 10.86
N ILE A 97 -20.98 -13.85 10.94
CA ILE A 97 -20.39 -13.39 12.20
C ILE A 97 -19.77 -12.02 12.03
N VAL A 98 -20.02 -11.13 12.99
CA VAL A 98 -19.30 -9.87 13.12
C VAL A 98 -18.12 -10.10 14.05
N LYS A 99 -16.89 -10.06 13.51
CA LYS A 99 -15.67 -10.22 14.29
C LYS A 99 -14.87 -8.92 14.25
N ASP A 100 -14.80 -8.25 15.38
CA ASP A 100 -14.16 -6.93 15.53
C ASP A 100 -14.72 -5.90 14.55
N ASP A 101 -13.99 -5.62 13.47
CA ASP A 101 -14.35 -4.70 12.40
C ASP A 101 -14.64 -5.44 11.08
N ASP A 102 -14.70 -6.77 11.05
CA ASP A 102 -14.97 -7.56 9.84
C ASP A 102 -16.32 -8.29 9.90
N LEU A 103 -16.95 -8.49 8.74
CA LEU A 103 -18.12 -9.36 8.59
C LEU A 103 -17.70 -10.63 7.82
N ALA A 104 -17.63 -11.75 8.51
CA ALA A 104 -17.37 -13.04 7.88
C ALA A 104 -18.68 -13.73 7.49
N ILE A 105 -18.70 -14.30 6.29
CA ILE A 105 -19.88 -14.80 5.59
C ILE A 105 -19.63 -16.25 5.20
N ALA A 106 -20.41 -17.16 5.78
CA ALA A 106 -20.39 -18.58 5.43
C ALA A 106 -21.39 -18.86 4.30
N THR A 107 -20.91 -19.33 3.15
CA THR A 107 -21.76 -19.63 2.00
C THR A 107 -21.97 -21.14 1.81
N HIS A 108 -23.06 -21.52 1.13
CA HIS A 108 -23.27 -22.87 0.67
C HIS A 108 -22.56 -23.10 -0.68
N GLY A 109 -21.45 -23.85 -0.67
CA GLY A 109 -20.76 -24.29 -1.88
C GLY A 109 -19.82 -23.26 -2.53
N ARG A 110 -19.56 -22.10 -1.89
CA ARG A 110 -18.65 -21.05 -2.40
C ARG A 110 -17.66 -20.50 -1.36
N GLY A 111 -17.34 -21.31 -0.34
CA GLY A 111 -16.34 -20.99 0.67
C GLY A 111 -16.77 -19.91 1.68
N PHE A 112 -15.78 -19.31 2.33
CA PHE A 112 -15.95 -18.17 3.23
C PHE A 112 -15.59 -16.87 2.53
N TRP A 113 -16.38 -15.84 2.78
CA TRP A 113 -16.12 -14.48 2.32
C TRP A 113 -15.96 -13.58 3.53
N ILE A 114 -15.10 -12.56 3.43
CA ILE A 114 -14.93 -11.56 4.47
C ILE A 114 -15.12 -10.20 3.82
N LEU A 115 -16.06 -9.41 4.35
CA LEU A 115 -16.09 -7.99 4.10
C LEU A 115 -15.20 -7.34 5.14
N ASP A 116 -13.95 -7.08 4.74
CA ASP A 116 -12.97 -6.45 5.62
C ASP A 116 -13.43 -5.05 6.01
N ASN A 117 -13.29 -4.69 7.28
CA ASN A 117 -13.49 -3.35 7.82
C ASN A 117 -14.87 -2.72 7.50
N ILE A 118 -15.87 -3.04 8.30
CA ILE A 118 -17.21 -2.43 8.29
C ILE A 118 -17.27 -1.10 9.09
N THR A 119 -16.13 -0.52 9.49
CA THR A 119 -16.08 0.68 10.33
C THR A 119 -16.77 1.88 9.67
N ALA A 120 -16.72 2.00 8.33
CA ALA A 120 -17.51 2.99 7.59
C ALA A 120 -19.02 2.76 7.74
N LEU A 121 -19.49 1.50 7.65
CA LEU A 121 -20.91 1.17 7.85
C LEU A 121 -21.39 1.52 9.27
N ARG A 122 -20.52 1.52 10.27
CA ARG A 122 -20.86 1.97 11.64
C ARG A 122 -20.99 3.49 11.77
N GLN A 123 -20.53 4.26 10.79
CA GLN A 123 -20.49 5.72 10.84
C GLN A 123 -21.41 6.37 9.81
N ILE A 124 -21.78 5.66 8.75
CA ILE A 124 -22.70 6.17 7.72
C ILE A 124 -24.03 6.56 8.36
N GLN A 125 -24.41 7.81 8.16
CA GLN A 125 -25.78 8.26 8.38
C GLN A 125 -26.56 8.05 7.09
N PRO A 126 -27.76 7.43 7.13
CA PRO A 126 -28.60 7.29 5.95
C PRO A 126 -28.83 8.64 5.26
N ASN A 127 -28.72 8.67 3.93
CA ASN A 127 -28.88 9.86 3.09
C ASN A 127 -27.79 10.94 3.20
N GLU A 128 -26.63 10.65 3.81
CA GLU A 128 -25.47 11.54 3.74
C GLU A 128 -24.99 11.66 2.28
N LYS A 129 -24.99 12.89 1.75
CA LYS A 129 -24.61 13.20 0.35
C LYS A 129 -23.39 14.11 0.27
N SER A 130 -22.84 14.54 1.40
CA SER A 130 -21.65 15.38 1.44
C SER A 130 -20.38 14.54 1.46
N ALA A 131 -19.24 15.20 1.22
CA ALA A 131 -17.95 14.54 1.42
C ALA A 131 -17.74 14.24 2.91
N LEU A 132 -17.28 13.04 3.23
CA LEU A 132 -17.01 12.62 4.60
C LEU A 132 -15.78 11.71 4.63
N LEU A 133 -14.92 11.94 5.62
CA LEU A 133 -13.87 11.00 6.01
C LEU A 133 -14.36 10.20 7.22
N PHE A 134 -14.46 8.89 7.06
CA PHE A 134 -14.80 7.98 8.15
C PHE A 134 -13.58 7.78 9.05
N GLN A 135 -13.79 7.69 10.36
CA GLN A 135 -12.74 7.33 11.29
C GLN A 135 -12.19 5.94 10.90
N PRO A 136 -10.89 5.83 10.54
CA PRO A 136 -10.31 4.53 10.21
C PRO A 136 -10.30 3.58 11.41
N GLN A 137 -10.30 2.28 11.14
CA GLN A 137 -10.00 1.28 12.17
C GLN A 137 -8.55 1.44 12.67
N THR A 138 -8.25 0.81 13.81
CA THR A 138 -6.84 0.68 14.24
C THR A 138 -6.08 -0.13 13.19
N ALA A 139 -5.04 0.45 12.61
CA ALA A 139 -4.22 -0.21 11.62
C ALA A 139 -3.09 -1.01 12.28
N LEU A 140 -2.73 -2.15 11.69
CA LEU A 140 -1.63 -2.99 12.17
C LEU A 140 -0.46 -2.96 11.20
N ARG A 141 0.73 -2.65 11.70
CA ARG A 141 1.99 -2.84 10.97
C ARG A 141 2.31 -4.34 10.95
N VAL A 142 1.93 -4.99 9.85
CA VAL A 142 2.15 -6.42 9.62
C VAL A 142 2.97 -6.60 8.35
N ARG A 143 4.00 -7.44 8.44
CA ARG A 143 4.73 -7.96 7.28
C ARG A 143 4.16 -9.32 6.93
N TRP A 144 3.46 -9.41 5.80
CA TRP A 144 2.86 -10.67 5.37
C TRP A 144 3.93 -11.67 4.95
N ASN A 145 3.82 -12.90 5.46
CA ASN A 145 4.52 -14.02 4.84
C ASN A 145 3.82 -14.32 3.52
N SER A 146 4.52 -14.05 2.42
CA SER A 146 4.01 -14.18 1.06
C SER A 146 4.58 -15.38 0.31
N ASN A 147 5.15 -16.36 1.04
CA ASN A 147 5.77 -17.57 0.48
C ASN A 147 6.78 -17.23 -0.63
N THR A 148 7.76 -16.38 -0.31
CA THR A 148 8.88 -16.05 -1.19
C THR A 148 9.50 -17.32 -1.78
N ASP A 149 9.81 -17.31 -3.08
CA ASP A 149 10.42 -18.38 -3.89
C ASP A 149 9.51 -19.52 -4.38
N THR A 150 8.29 -19.68 -3.88
CA THR A 150 7.38 -20.75 -4.35
C THR A 150 5.94 -20.24 -4.45
N PRO A 151 5.56 -19.48 -5.51
CA PRO A 151 4.18 -19.07 -5.68
C PRO A 151 3.29 -20.30 -5.77
N LEU A 152 2.13 -20.23 -5.12
CA LEU A 152 1.14 -21.30 -5.23
C LEU A 152 0.68 -21.42 -6.69
N PRO A 153 0.48 -22.65 -7.20
CA PRO A 153 -0.08 -22.84 -8.53
C PRO A 153 -1.41 -22.08 -8.69
N PRO A 154 -1.72 -21.52 -9.87
CA PRO A 154 -2.97 -20.77 -10.09
C PRO A 154 -4.25 -21.58 -9.84
N ASP A 155 -4.15 -22.90 -9.88
CA ASP A 155 -5.20 -23.88 -9.63
C ASP A 155 -5.36 -24.26 -8.14
N GLU A 156 -4.42 -23.86 -7.28
CA GLU A 156 -4.54 -24.04 -5.83
C GLU A 156 -5.55 -23.04 -5.25
N PRO A 157 -6.60 -23.48 -4.52
CA PRO A 157 -7.55 -22.58 -3.91
C PRO A 157 -6.88 -21.77 -2.79
N VAL A 158 -6.71 -20.47 -3.02
CA VAL A 158 -6.13 -19.54 -2.05
C VAL A 158 -7.14 -18.47 -1.67
N GLY A 159 -7.21 -18.16 -0.38
CA GLY A 159 -7.88 -16.94 0.09
C GLY A 159 -6.97 -15.73 -0.10
N GLU A 160 -7.58 -14.57 -0.26
CA GLU A 160 -6.84 -13.31 -0.23
C GLU A 160 -6.54 -12.92 1.22
N ASN A 161 -5.31 -12.50 1.51
CA ASN A 161 -5.02 -11.82 2.76
C ASN A 161 -5.75 -10.47 2.77
N PRO A 162 -6.11 -9.93 3.95
CA PRO A 162 -6.69 -8.60 4.01
C PRO A 162 -5.72 -7.58 3.39
N PRO A 163 -6.23 -6.48 2.81
CA PRO A 163 -5.40 -5.51 2.13
C PRO A 163 -4.26 -4.96 3.02
N GLU A 164 -3.10 -4.74 2.41
CA GLU A 164 -1.96 -4.13 3.10
C GLU A 164 -2.26 -2.68 3.52
N GLY A 165 -1.79 -2.35 4.73
CA GLY A 165 -1.75 -0.97 5.21
C GLY A 165 -3.00 -0.53 5.98
N ALA A 166 -3.11 0.79 6.17
CA ALA A 166 -4.27 1.39 6.82
C ALA A 166 -5.39 1.61 5.80
N MET A 167 -6.57 1.05 6.08
CA MET A 167 -7.77 1.27 5.27
C MET A 167 -8.42 2.61 5.60
N ILE A 168 -8.57 3.44 4.58
CA ILE A 168 -9.12 4.78 4.68
C ILE A 168 -10.38 4.83 3.83
N ASP A 169 -11.53 4.86 4.49
CA ASP A 169 -12.81 4.97 3.85
C ASP A 169 -13.25 6.43 3.81
N TYR A 170 -13.78 6.87 2.67
CA TYR A 170 -14.36 8.20 2.50
C TYR A 170 -15.51 8.16 1.51
N SER A 171 -16.42 9.13 1.61
CA SER A 171 -17.48 9.33 0.63
C SER A 171 -17.35 10.69 -0.02
N LEU A 172 -17.77 10.79 -1.28
CA LEU A 172 -17.79 12.02 -2.06
C LEU A 172 -19.20 12.26 -2.61
N GLY A 173 -19.68 13.49 -2.49
CA GLY A 173 -20.92 13.93 -3.11
C GLY A 173 -20.75 14.27 -4.60
N GLU A 174 -21.85 14.42 -5.32
CA GLU A 174 -21.86 14.82 -6.74
C GLU A 174 -21.24 16.20 -7.00
N GLY A 175 -21.10 17.04 -5.97
CA GLY A 175 -20.52 18.39 -6.04
C GLY A 175 -19.04 18.50 -5.68
N SER A 176 -18.34 17.38 -5.43
CA SER A 176 -16.90 17.41 -5.15
C SER A 176 -16.10 17.68 -6.43
N SER A 177 -15.88 18.96 -6.76
CA SER A 177 -15.04 19.37 -7.90
C SER A 177 -13.59 19.62 -7.49
N GLY A 178 -12.64 19.28 -8.37
CA GLY A 178 -11.21 19.47 -8.16
C GLY A 178 -10.52 18.24 -7.57
N PRO A 179 -9.18 18.28 -7.44
CA PRO A 179 -8.42 17.13 -6.97
C PRO A 179 -8.79 16.78 -5.53
N VAL A 180 -8.99 15.50 -5.28
CA VAL A 180 -9.16 14.93 -3.93
C VAL A 180 -7.78 14.58 -3.42
N THR A 181 -7.49 14.90 -2.16
CA THR A 181 -6.19 14.58 -1.55
C THR A 181 -6.37 13.90 -0.21
N ILE A 182 -5.50 12.94 0.09
CA ILE A 182 -5.35 12.36 1.43
C ILE A 182 -3.94 12.66 1.94
N GLU A 183 -3.85 13.30 3.10
CA GLU A 183 -2.59 13.47 3.84
C GLU A 183 -2.61 12.62 5.10
N ILE A 184 -1.51 11.91 5.35
CA ILE A 184 -1.25 11.22 6.60
C ILE A 184 -0.25 12.06 7.39
N LYS A 185 -0.63 12.47 8.60
CA LYS A 185 0.19 13.31 9.47
C LYS A 185 0.58 12.56 10.75
N ASP A 186 1.82 12.70 11.18
CA ASP A 186 2.29 12.13 12.45
C ASP A 186 1.70 12.89 13.66
N GLY A 187 2.01 12.42 14.87
CA GLY A 187 1.57 13.04 16.12
C GLY A 187 2.06 14.47 16.35
N ARG A 188 3.01 14.98 15.54
CA ARG A 188 3.48 16.37 15.54
C ARG A 188 2.79 17.23 14.48
N GLY A 189 1.97 16.62 13.62
CA GLY A 189 1.30 17.30 12.50
C GLY A 189 2.10 17.34 11.21
N GLU A 190 3.27 16.69 11.17
CA GLU A 190 4.12 16.63 9.97
C GLU A 190 3.54 15.64 8.96
N VAL A 191 3.55 16.01 7.68
CA VAL A 191 3.05 15.14 6.60
C VAL A 191 4.04 13.99 6.37
N VAL A 192 3.59 12.78 6.66
CA VAL A 192 4.33 11.53 6.42
C VAL A 192 4.15 11.07 4.98
N ARG A 193 2.92 11.18 4.48
CA ARG A 193 2.54 10.76 3.14
C ARG A 193 1.39 11.61 2.61
N ARG A 194 1.43 11.93 1.33
CA ARG A 194 0.34 12.58 0.61
C ARG A 194 -0.01 11.76 -0.64
N TYR A 195 -1.29 11.69 -0.94
CA TYR A 195 -1.86 11.15 -2.16
C TYR A 195 -2.82 12.18 -2.75
N ALA A 196 -2.90 12.24 -4.08
CA ALA A 196 -3.88 13.03 -4.79
C ALA A 196 -4.50 12.25 -5.96
N SER A 197 -5.74 12.58 -6.30
CA SER A 197 -6.46 11.95 -7.41
C SER A 197 -5.88 12.28 -8.78
N ASP A 198 -5.04 13.31 -8.85
CA ASP A 198 -4.31 13.76 -10.04
C ASP A 198 -2.80 13.42 -9.98
N ASP A 199 -2.37 12.59 -9.01
CA ASP A 199 -1.01 12.09 -9.00
C ASP A 199 -0.72 11.31 -10.30
N PRO A 200 0.47 11.52 -10.92
CA PRO A 200 0.80 10.84 -12.17
C PRO A 200 0.88 9.34 -11.94
N VAL A 201 0.13 8.58 -12.74
CA VAL A 201 0.23 7.12 -12.76
C VAL A 201 1.57 6.74 -13.42
N PRO A 202 2.47 6.02 -12.74
CA PRO A 202 3.72 5.61 -13.33
C PRO A 202 3.48 4.82 -14.63
N PRO A 203 4.19 5.14 -15.72
CA PRO A 203 4.06 4.39 -16.95
C PRO A 203 4.52 2.94 -16.74
N GLU A 204 3.93 2.02 -17.47
CA GLU A 204 4.33 0.63 -17.38
C GLU A 204 5.78 0.44 -17.89
N ASP A 205 6.61 -0.33 -17.15
CA ASP A 205 7.96 -0.65 -17.60
C ASP A 205 7.91 -1.67 -18.75
N ALA A 206 8.22 -1.23 -19.97
CA ALA A 206 8.29 -2.08 -21.15
C ALA A 206 9.42 -3.13 -21.07
N LYS A 207 10.40 -2.95 -20.17
CA LYS A 207 11.54 -3.85 -19.94
C LYS A 207 11.37 -4.69 -18.67
N LEU A 208 10.14 -4.80 -18.16
CA LEU A 208 9.85 -5.60 -16.98
C LEU A 208 10.28 -7.06 -17.21
N LYS A 209 11.14 -7.57 -16.34
CA LYS A 209 11.70 -8.94 -16.44
C LYS A 209 10.77 -10.01 -15.85
N ILE A 210 9.63 -9.60 -15.29
CA ILE A 210 8.64 -10.49 -14.67
C ILE A 210 7.29 -10.37 -15.40
N PRO A 211 6.46 -11.43 -15.41
CA PRO A 211 5.11 -11.34 -15.97
C PRO A 211 4.25 -10.27 -15.29
N ARG A 212 3.52 -9.49 -16.11
CA ARG A 212 2.75 -8.33 -15.65
C ARG A 212 1.61 -8.67 -14.69
N TYR A 213 1.06 -9.87 -14.80
CA TYR A 213 -0.05 -10.30 -13.95
C TYR A 213 0.36 -10.52 -12.48
N TRP A 214 1.67 -10.50 -12.16
CA TRP A 214 2.13 -10.44 -10.76
C TRP A 214 2.08 -9.03 -10.19
N VAL A 215 2.32 -8.01 -11.02
CA VAL A 215 2.46 -6.63 -10.56
C VAL A 215 1.11 -6.10 -10.04
N ARG A 216 1.15 -5.47 -8.87
CA ARG A 216 0.00 -4.74 -8.31
C ARG A 216 -0.38 -3.58 -9.22
N PRO A 217 -1.63 -3.51 -9.72
CA PRO A 217 -2.12 -2.34 -10.44
C PRO A 217 -1.98 -1.06 -9.61
N PRO A 218 -1.71 0.11 -10.23
CA PRO A 218 -1.63 1.37 -9.50
C PRO A 218 -2.92 1.65 -8.71
N ARG A 219 -2.79 1.89 -7.41
CA ARG A 219 -3.90 2.31 -6.54
C ARG A 219 -4.04 3.82 -6.63
N VAL A 220 -4.97 4.28 -7.46
CA VAL A 220 -5.24 5.71 -7.68
C VAL A 220 -6.34 6.16 -6.74
N LEU A 221 -6.17 7.36 -6.16
CA LEU A 221 -7.20 7.97 -5.32
C LEU A 221 -8.38 8.42 -6.18
N SER A 222 -9.58 7.97 -5.86
CA SER A 222 -10.79 8.28 -6.62
C SER A 222 -11.33 9.67 -6.29
N ASP A 223 -11.75 10.39 -7.33
CA ASP A 223 -12.45 11.67 -7.24
C ASP A 223 -13.94 11.55 -7.59
N LYS A 224 -14.43 10.33 -7.84
CA LYS A 224 -15.80 10.10 -8.32
C LYS A 224 -16.82 10.19 -7.18
N PRO A 225 -18.09 10.52 -7.44
CA PRO A 225 -19.13 10.44 -6.41
C PRO A 225 -19.30 9.01 -5.88
N GLY A 226 -19.64 8.87 -4.60
CA GLY A 226 -19.88 7.58 -3.93
C GLY A 226 -18.91 7.28 -2.79
N LEU A 227 -19.01 6.06 -2.26
CA LEU A 227 -18.15 5.52 -1.20
C LEU A 227 -16.88 4.92 -1.82
N HIS A 228 -15.72 5.23 -1.25
CA HIS A 228 -14.41 4.78 -1.69
C HIS A 228 -13.59 4.26 -0.52
N ARG A 229 -12.70 3.31 -0.83
CA ARG A 229 -11.66 2.83 0.06
C ARG A 229 -10.30 3.08 -0.57
N PHE A 230 -9.39 3.66 0.20
CA PHE A 230 -8.00 3.85 -0.16
C PHE A 230 -7.07 3.23 0.89
N TYR A 231 -5.84 2.94 0.51
CA TYR A 231 -4.89 2.23 1.36
C TYR A 231 -3.60 3.05 1.51
N TRP A 232 -3.23 3.36 2.76
CA TRP A 232 -1.88 3.82 3.06
C TRP A 232 -1.01 2.61 3.39
N ASP A 233 0.00 2.34 2.57
CA ASP A 233 0.97 1.25 2.72
C ASP A 233 1.88 1.38 3.95
N MET A 234 1.61 2.34 4.84
CA MET A 234 2.37 2.65 6.06
C MET A 234 3.81 3.07 5.80
N HIS A 235 4.16 3.53 4.60
CA HIS A 235 5.46 4.11 4.31
C HIS A 235 5.39 5.62 4.16
N GLY A 236 6.53 6.27 4.35
CA GLY A 236 6.68 7.69 4.04
C GLY A 236 6.61 7.98 2.52
N THR A 237 6.85 9.25 2.16
CA THR A 237 6.96 9.66 0.75
C THR A 237 8.08 8.89 0.04
N PRO A 238 7.81 8.25 -1.12
CA PRO A 238 8.80 7.50 -1.85
C PRO A 238 9.76 8.48 -2.55
N LEU A 239 10.95 8.01 -2.90
CA LEU A 239 11.91 8.83 -3.60
C LEU A 239 11.45 9.02 -5.06
N PRO A 240 11.36 10.27 -5.55
CA PRO A 240 10.97 10.51 -6.93
C PRO A 240 12.02 9.94 -7.88
N GLU A 241 11.61 9.65 -9.11
CA GLU A 241 12.47 9.18 -10.22
C GLU A 241 13.31 7.92 -9.94
N THR A 242 12.99 7.17 -8.88
CA THR A 242 13.64 5.89 -8.61
C THR A 242 12.92 4.81 -9.39
N LYS A 243 13.66 4.00 -10.15
CA LYS A 243 13.08 2.88 -10.89
C LYS A 243 12.39 1.92 -9.91
N ALA A 244 11.18 1.48 -10.26
CA ALA A 244 10.49 0.46 -9.51
C ALA A 244 11.29 -0.86 -9.55
N GLU A 245 11.66 -1.35 -8.38
CA GLU A 245 12.21 -2.68 -8.17
C GLU A 245 11.13 -3.55 -7.55
N TYR A 246 11.08 -4.83 -7.90
CA TYR A 246 10.09 -5.75 -7.38
C TYR A 246 10.78 -6.83 -6.54
N PRO A 247 10.18 -7.19 -5.39
CA PRO A 247 10.67 -8.31 -4.59
C PRO A 247 10.52 -9.63 -5.36
N MET A 248 11.12 -10.70 -4.84
CA MET A 248 10.94 -12.06 -5.35
C MET A 248 9.54 -12.63 -5.08
N THR A 249 8.66 -11.89 -4.40
CA THR A 249 7.28 -12.32 -4.13
C THR A 249 6.45 -12.26 -5.42
N ALA A 250 5.69 -13.33 -5.68
CA ALA A 250 4.83 -13.47 -6.86
C ALA A 250 3.38 -13.66 -6.42
N ILE A 251 2.78 -12.59 -5.89
CA ILE A 251 1.37 -12.57 -5.50
C ILE A 251 0.57 -12.07 -6.70
N TYR A 252 -0.36 -12.88 -7.19
CA TYR A 252 -1.15 -12.54 -8.38
C TYR A 252 -1.82 -11.17 -8.21
N ARG A 253 -1.49 -10.23 -9.10
CA ARG A 253 -1.94 -8.83 -9.13
C ARG A 253 -1.74 -8.05 -7.83
N GLU A 254 -0.86 -8.49 -6.95
CA GLU A 254 -0.66 -7.87 -5.63
C GLU A 254 0.82 -7.74 -5.24
N THR A 255 1.78 -8.06 -6.12
CA THR A 255 3.19 -7.74 -5.89
C THR A 255 3.44 -6.23 -6.05
N ALA A 256 3.63 -5.53 -4.94
CA ALA A 256 4.01 -4.11 -4.90
C ALA A 256 5.50 -3.90 -5.21
N PRO A 257 5.88 -2.71 -5.74
CA PRO A 257 7.29 -2.33 -5.82
C PRO A 257 7.88 -2.17 -4.42
N VAL A 258 9.19 -2.43 -4.29
CA VAL A 258 9.95 -2.24 -3.06
C VAL A 258 9.86 -0.77 -2.64
N ALA A 259 9.43 -0.53 -1.41
CA ALA A 259 9.34 0.81 -0.86
C ALA A 259 10.73 1.45 -0.74
N THR A 260 10.83 2.72 -1.09
CA THR A 260 12.06 3.51 -0.98
C THR A 260 12.05 4.44 0.24
N ALA A 261 11.02 4.33 1.07
CA ALA A 261 10.83 5.09 2.29
C ALA A 261 10.71 4.11 3.46
N PRO A 262 11.12 4.48 4.68
CA PRO A 262 10.97 3.59 5.82
C PRO A 262 9.49 3.39 6.17
N TRP A 263 9.19 2.24 6.76
CA TRP A 263 7.90 2.02 7.42
C TRP A 263 7.69 3.03 8.55
N ALA A 264 6.46 3.51 8.68
CA ALA A 264 6.01 4.37 9.77
C ALA A 264 6.06 3.65 11.12
N LEU A 265 6.42 4.39 12.17
CA LEU A 265 6.47 3.87 13.55
C LEU A 265 5.03 3.67 14.08
N PRO A 266 4.79 2.64 14.92
CA PRO A 266 3.56 2.58 15.71
C PRO A 266 3.33 3.89 16.48
N GLY A 267 2.08 4.33 16.56
CA GLY A 267 1.75 5.60 17.20
C GLY A 267 0.43 6.20 16.72
N ASN A 268 0.21 7.45 17.12
CA ASN A 268 -0.96 8.23 16.74
C ASN A 268 -0.66 9.08 15.50
N TYR A 269 -1.55 8.99 14.52
CA TYR A 269 -1.54 9.73 13.27
C TYR A 269 -2.89 10.42 13.09
N SER A 270 -2.97 11.31 12.11
CA SER A 270 -4.23 11.80 11.58
C SER A 270 -4.28 11.63 10.07
N VAL A 271 -5.48 11.34 9.57
CA VAL A 271 -5.79 11.32 8.14
C VAL A 271 -6.56 12.59 7.84
N VAL A 272 -6.11 13.34 6.85
CA VAL A 272 -6.77 14.55 6.37
C VAL A 272 -7.21 14.33 4.93
N LEU A 273 -8.52 14.24 4.71
CA LEU A 273 -9.13 14.24 3.39
C LEU A 273 -9.43 15.68 3.01
N THR A 274 -8.98 16.13 1.83
CA THR A 274 -9.44 17.40 1.25
C THR A 274 -10.20 17.12 -0.04
N ALA A 275 -11.44 17.60 -0.12
CA ALA A 275 -12.31 17.45 -1.29
C ALA A 275 -13.23 18.67 -1.41
N GLY A 276 -13.37 19.21 -2.63
CA GLY A 276 -14.23 20.39 -2.87
C GLY A 276 -13.87 21.62 -2.02
N GLY A 277 -12.57 21.80 -1.71
CA GLY A 277 -12.07 22.91 -0.89
C GLY A 277 -12.32 22.76 0.62
N LYS A 278 -12.91 21.65 1.09
CA LYS A 278 -13.11 21.35 2.51
C LYS A 278 -12.15 20.26 2.96
N SER A 279 -11.67 20.37 4.20
CA SER A 279 -10.81 19.35 4.82
C SER A 279 -11.54 18.66 5.97
N PHE A 280 -11.40 17.34 6.03
CA PHE A 280 -11.96 16.46 7.05
C PHE A 280 -10.81 15.69 7.69
N THR A 281 -10.72 15.73 9.01
CA THR A 281 -9.63 15.11 9.76
C THR A 281 -10.18 14.03 10.67
N GLN A 282 -9.56 12.84 10.63
CA GLN A 282 -9.86 11.74 11.54
C GLN A 282 -8.58 11.19 12.18
N PRO A 283 -8.63 10.74 13.45
CA PRO A 283 -7.49 10.08 14.08
C PRO A 283 -7.27 8.69 13.47
N LEU A 284 -6.00 8.30 13.35
CA LEU A 284 -5.57 6.97 12.94
C LEU A 284 -4.56 6.44 13.96
N VAL A 285 -4.83 5.26 14.52
CA VAL A 285 -3.91 4.59 15.44
C VAL A 285 -3.21 3.47 14.67
N LEU A 286 -1.87 3.52 14.63
CA LEU A 286 -1.03 2.46 14.09
C LEU A 286 -0.45 1.64 15.24
N LYS A 287 -0.75 0.35 15.29
CA LYS A 287 -0.19 -0.59 16.28
C LYS A 287 0.78 -1.57 15.63
N MET A 288 1.71 -2.07 16.43
CA MET A 288 2.59 -3.14 16.02
C MET A 288 1.84 -4.47 15.93
N ASP A 289 2.30 -5.38 15.07
CA ASP A 289 1.87 -6.78 15.10
C ASP A 289 2.03 -7.36 16.52
N PRO A 290 0.93 -7.80 17.18
CA PRO A 290 0.97 -8.25 18.57
C PRO A 290 1.76 -9.55 18.78
N ARG A 291 2.15 -10.25 17.69
CA ARG A 291 2.98 -11.46 17.75
C ARG A 291 4.46 -11.14 17.94
N LEU A 292 4.87 -9.90 17.66
CA LEU A 292 6.27 -9.47 17.74
C LEU A 292 6.58 -8.88 19.12
N LYS A 293 7.83 -9.05 19.56
CA LYS A 293 8.34 -8.61 20.87
C LYS A 293 9.35 -7.47 20.79
N VAL A 294 9.43 -6.82 19.64
CA VAL A 294 10.33 -5.68 19.41
C VAL A 294 9.89 -4.49 20.26
N THR A 295 10.87 -3.79 20.85
CA THR A 295 10.60 -2.60 21.68
C THR A 295 10.46 -1.34 20.83
N ASP A 296 9.77 -0.33 21.36
CA ASP A 296 9.64 0.98 20.70
C ASP A 296 11.01 1.63 20.44
N ALA A 297 11.98 1.44 21.34
CA ALA A 297 13.34 1.98 21.19
C ALA A 297 14.08 1.32 20.02
N GLU A 298 13.95 0.00 19.86
CA GLU A 298 14.53 -0.75 18.74
C GLU A 298 13.93 -0.32 17.40
N LEU A 299 12.59 -0.20 17.33
CA LEU A 299 11.90 0.29 16.13
C LEU A 299 12.26 1.73 15.80
N THR A 300 12.35 2.61 16.81
CA THR A 300 12.76 4.00 16.62
C THR A 300 14.16 4.07 16.03
N LYS A 301 15.10 3.30 16.57
CA LYS A 301 16.47 3.23 16.05
C LYS A 301 16.52 2.71 14.61
N GLN A 302 15.74 1.67 14.30
CA GLN A 302 15.61 1.16 12.93
C GLN A 302 15.09 2.24 11.99
N PHE A 303 14.04 2.96 12.40
CA PHE A 303 13.47 4.05 11.61
C PHE A 303 14.46 5.18 11.37
N GLU A 304 15.18 5.64 12.38
CA GLU A 304 16.17 6.72 12.27
C GLU A 304 17.30 6.37 11.30
N LEU A 305 17.87 5.17 11.41
CA LEU A 305 18.91 4.72 10.48
C LEU A 305 18.38 4.59 9.06
N SER A 306 17.17 4.06 8.90
CA SER A 306 16.53 3.87 7.59
C SER A 306 16.18 5.21 6.95
N LYS A 307 15.75 6.19 7.75
CA LYS A 307 15.48 7.55 7.29
C LYS A 307 16.77 8.24 6.82
N ARG A 308 17.85 8.10 7.58
CA ARG A 308 19.17 8.61 7.17
C ARG A 308 19.63 7.99 5.84
N LEU A 309 19.45 6.69 5.66
CA LEU A 309 19.80 6.01 4.40
C LEU A 309 18.89 6.43 3.24
N GLN A 310 17.60 6.64 3.48
CA GLN A 310 16.70 7.22 2.49
C GLN A 310 17.20 8.61 2.05
N ASP A 311 17.58 9.46 2.99
CA ASP A 311 18.04 10.82 2.69
C ASP A 311 19.39 10.81 1.95
N LEU A 312 20.29 9.88 2.28
CA LEU A 312 21.52 9.65 1.52
C LEU A 312 21.22 9.15 0.10
N ARG A 313 20.28 8.21 -0.06
CA ARG A 313 19.83 7.72 -1.37
C ARG A 313 19.27 8.86 -2.22
N ALA A 314 18.48 9.76 -1.64
CA ALA A 314 17.92 10.92 -2.33
C ALA A 314 19.01 11.84 -2.90
N GLN A 315 20.11 12.05 -2.15
CA GLN A 315 21.23 12.88 -2.57
C GLN A 315 22.12 12.18 -3.61
N LEU A 316 22.31 10.87 -3.48
CA LEU A 316 23.19 10.09 -4.35
C LEU A 316 22.51 9.64 -5.65
N ALA A 317 21.19 9.49 -5.70
CA ALA A 317 20.49 8.97 -6.88
C ALA A 317 20.69 9.83 -8.15
N PRO A 318 20.63 11.17 -8.11
CA PRO A 318 20.95 12.00 -9.27
C PRO A 318 22.40 11.82 -9.75
N ILE A 319 23.33 11.63 -8.82
CA ILE A 319 24.74 11.35 -9.12
C ILE A 319 24.87 9.97 -9.77
N GLY A 320 24.21 8.94 -9.23
CA GLY A 320 24.21 7.59 -9.81
C GLY A 320 23.69 7.57 -11.25
N LYS A 321 22.57 8.26 -11.51
CA LYS A 321 22.02 8.42 -12.87
C LYS A 321 23.01 9.10 -13.82
N SER A 322 23.68 10.15 -13.34
CA SER A 322 24.69 10.89 -14.12
C SER A 322 25.93 10.02 -14.38
N TYR A 323 26.34 9.23 -13.38
CA TYR A 323 27.44 8.28 -13.45
C TYR A 323 27.19 7.19 -14.50
N GLU A 324 26.05 6.49 -14.42
CA GLU A 324 25.68 5.42 -15.35
C GLU A 324 25.60 5.93 -16.79
N ALA A 325 25.00 7.09 -17.00
CA ALA A 325 24.92 7.72 -18.31
C ALA A 325 26.31 8.07 -18.86
N LEU A 326 27.20 8.62 -18.03
CA LEU A 326 28.57 8.95 -18.42
C LEU A 326 29.40 7.69 -18.75
N VAL A 327 29.27 6.62 -17.96
CA VAL A 327 29.88 5.31 -18.25
C VAL A 327 29.40 4.78 -19.60
N GLY A 328 28.10 4.89 -19.89
CA GLY A 328 27.52 4.50 -21.17
C GLY A 328 28.03 5.33 -22.35
N GLU A 329 28.15 6.64 -22.20
CA GLU A 329 28.71 7.52 -23.24
C GLU A 329 30.20 7.25 -23.48
N LEU A 330 30.97 6.98 -22.41
CA LEU A 330 32.38 6.65 -22.52
C LEU A 330 32.61 5.31 -23.22
N ALA A 331 31.74 4.31 -22.99
CA ALA A 331 31.75 3.05 -23.73
C ALA A 331 31.52 3.28 -25.24
N LYS A 332 30.52 4.09 -25.61
CA LYS A 332 30.27 4.45 -27.01
C LYS A 332 31.44 5.21 -27.63
N ALA A 333 32.06 6.13 -26.90
CA ALA A 333 33.23 6.87 -27.37
C ALA A 333 34.41 5.93 -27.65
N LYS A 334 34.63 4.93 -26.79
CA LYS A 334 35.63 3.89 -27.01
C LYS A 334 35.36 3.08 -28.27
N ASP A 335 34.11 2.69 -28.53
CA ASP A 335 33.75 1.90 -29.72
C ASP A 335 33.90 2.71 -31.03
N ARG A 336 33.73 4.04 -30.97
CA ARG A 336 33.97 4.95 -32.10
C ARG A 336 35.46 5.22 -32.34
N ALA A 337 36.27 5.12 -31.29
CA ALA A 337 37.68 5.51 -31.32
C ALA A 337 38.57 4.40 -31.91
N GLY A 338 38.83 4.47 -33.21
CA GLY A 338 39.93 3.72 -33.88
C GLY A 338 41.29 4.42 -33.80
N VAL A 339 41.36 5.59 -33.15
CA VAL A 339 42.45 6.57 -33.18
C VAL A 339 43.28 6.45 -31.90
N LYS A 340 44.61 6.29 -31.99
CA LYS A 340 45.50 6.07 -30.83
C LYS A 340 45.48 7.26 -29.86
N GLU A 341 45.28 8.46 -30.39
CA GLU A 341 45.39 9.76 -29.72
C GLU A 341 44.33 9.98 -28.63
N VAL A 342 43.19 9.27 -28.70
CA VAL A 342 42.10 9.38 -27.70
C VAL A 342 42.02 8.20 -26.72
N GLN A 343 42.88 7.18 -26.89
CA GLN A 343 42.87 6.01 -25.99
C GLN A 343 43.30 6.36 -24.56
N GLU A 344 44.36 7.17 -24.39
CA GLU A 344 44.84 7.56 -23.06
C GLU A 344 43.85 8.50 -22.34
N PRO A 345 43.28 9.53 -23.00
CA PRO A 345 42.17 10.32 -22.44
C PRO A 345 40.97 9.48 -21.98
N ILE A 346 40.51 8.52 -22.79
CA ILE A 346 39.41 7.62 -22.43
C ILE A 346 39.77 6.79 -21.19
N LYS A 347 41.00 6.25 -21.16
CA LYS A 347 41.49 5.46 -20.03
C LYS A 347 41.59 6.29 -18.74
N ASN A 348 42.02 7.54 -18.83
CA ASN A 348 42.14 8.43 -17.68
C ASN A 348 40.76 8.79 -17.10
N LEU A 349 39.80 9.18 -17.95
CA LEU A 349 38.44 9.48 -17.49
C LEU A 349 37.76 8.21 -16.94
N ARG A 350 38.01 7.04 -17.53
CA ARG A 350 37.53 5.77 -16.99
C ARG A 350 38.12 5.48 -15.62
N ALA A 351 39.44 5.57 -15.45
CA ALA A 351 40.11 5.35 -14.17
C ALA A 351 39.56 6.29 -13.09
N ARG A 352 39.26 7.54 -13.48
CA ARG A 352 38.61 8.51 -12.60
C ARG A 352 37.23 8.06 -12.15
N LEU A 353 36.39 7.55 -13.05
CA LEU A 353 35.06 7.02 -12.71
C LEU A 353 35.15 5.74 -11.88
N GLU A 354 36.18 4.92 -12.07
CA GLU A 354 36.43 3.72 -11.27
C GLU A 354 36.72 4.06 -9.80
N GLU A 355 37.20 5.27 -9.48
CA GLU A 355 37.36 5.73 -8.09
C GLU A 355 36.04 5.83 -7.29
N PHE A 356 34.91 5.96 -7.98
CA PHE A 356 33.57 6.03 -7.37
C PHE A 356 32.83 4.68 -7.39
N SER A 357 33.44 3.65 -8.00
CA SER A 357 32.84 2.34 -8.17
C SER A 357 33.64 1.26 -7.44
N ASN A 358 33.12 0.04 -7.48
CA ASN A 358 33.83 -1.15 -7.05
C ASN A 358 33.78 -2.17 -8.19
N PRO A 359 34.72 -2.09 -9.15
CA PRO A 359 34.72 -2.95 -10.34
C PRO A 359 34.73 -4.45 -9.99
N ALA A 360 35.29 -4.84 -8.84
CA ALA A 360 35.31 -6.23 -8.38
C ALA A 360 33.95 -6.74 -7.88
N ALA A 361 33.02 -5.85 -7.55
CA ALA A 361 31.66 -6.19 -7.13
C ALA A 361 30.66 -6.28 -8.31
N VAL A 362 31.08 -5.87 -9.51
CA VAL A 362 30.26 -5.89 -10.73
C VAL A 362 30.60 -7.15 -11.53
N ARG A 363 29.59 -7.84 -12.09
CA ARG A 363 29.85 -9.03 -12.91
C ARG A 363 30.51 -8.64 -14.22
N ALA A 364 31.34 -9.53 -14.77
CA ALA A 364 31.97 -9.31 -16.06
C ALA A 364 30.91 -9.08 -17.16
N GLY A 365 30.92 -7.89 -17.76
CA GLY A 365 29.97 -7.49 -18.81
C GLY A 365 28.88 -6.51 -18.33
N ASP A 366 28.69 -6.35 -17.02
CA ASP A 366 27.75 -5.35 -16.47
C ASP A 366 28.39 -3.95 -16.46
N ALA A 367 27.55 -2.92 -16.51
CA ALA A 367 28.00 -1.53 -16.45
C ALA A 367 28.50 -1.20 -15.03
N LEU A 368 29.49 -0.30 -14.94
CA LEU A 368 29.88 0.25 -13.65
C LEU A 368 28.72 1.06 -13.07
N GLU A 369 28.59 0.97 -11.75
CA GLU A 369 27.59 1.68 -10.97
C GLU A 369 28.25 2.44 -9.81
N LEU A 370 27.54 3.41 -9.23
CA LEU A 370 28.01 4.15 -8.07
C LEU A 370 27.96 3.26 -6.81
N ASP A 371 29.11 2.77 -6.35
CA ASP A 371 29.20 1.74 -5.31
C ASP A 371 28.56 2.17 -3.98
N VAL A 372 28.75 3.44 -3.58
CA VAL A 372 28.16 3.96 -2.34
C VAL A 372 26.63 3.99 -2.42
N LEU A 373 26.06 4.36 -3.56
CA LEU A 373 24.60 4.34 -3.75
C LEU A 373 24.06 2.91 -3.64
N ASN A 374 24.70 1.94 -4.30
CA ASN A 374 24.31 0.53 -4.22
C ASN A 374 24.36 -0.01 -2.80
N LYS A 375 25.40 0.33 -2.03
CA LYS A 375 25.51 -0.08 -0.62
C LYS A 375 24.46 0.58 0.26
N VAL A 376 24.11 1.84 0.00
CA VAL A 376 23.01 2.53 0.69
C VAL A 376 21.68 1.85 0.41
N VAL A 377 21.38 1.53 -0.86
CA VAL A 377 20.16 0.81 -1.24
C VAL A 377 20.09 -0.56 -0.55
N LYS A 378 21.19 -1.31 -0.57
CA LYS A 378 21.26 -2.63 0.07
C LYS A 378 21.06 -2.57 1.57
N LEU A 379 21.79 -1.71 2.28
CA LEU A 379 21.67 -1.60 3.74
C LEU A 379 20.27 -1.10 4.17
N PHE A 380 19.68 -0.18 3.39
CA PHE A 380 18.29 0.22 3.59
C PHE A 380 17.35 -0.98 3.45
N GLY A 381 17.51 -1.77 2.37
CA GLY A 381 16.75 -3.01 2.17
C GLY A 381 16.89 -3.97 3.33
N ASP A 382 18.12 -4.26 3.76
CA ASP A 382 18.42 -5.17 4.88
C ASP A 382 17.75 -4.72 6.18
N LEU A 383 17.79 -3.41 6.50
CA LEU A 383 17.09 -2.86 7.65
C LEU A 383 15.57 -2.98 7.52
N GLN A 384 15.02 -2.87 6.30
CA GLN A 384 13.59 -2.90 6.06
C GLN A 384 13.02 -4.31 5.83
N GLN A 385 13.80 -5.39 5.90
CA GLN A 385 13.29 -6.76 5.74
C GLN A 385 12.48 -7.27 6.95
N VAL A 386 12.82 -6.82 8.16
CA VAL A 386 12.27 -7.35 9.42
C VAL A 386 11.87 -6.20 10.34
N ASP A 387 11.01 -6.47 11.31
CA ASP A 387 10.74 -5.53 12.41
C ASP A 387 11.57 -5.94 13.63
N ALA A 388 12.79 -5.41 13.71
CA ALA A 388 13.76 -5.72 14.75
C ALA A 388 14.73 -4.55 14.98
N GLY A 389 15.37 -4.53 16.15
CA GLY A 389 16.46 -3.60 16.41
C GLY A 389 17.63 -3.81 15.45
N PRO A 390 18.26 -2.72 14.94
CA PRO A 390 19.45 -2.83 14.11
C PRO A 390 20.59 -3.54 14.87
N THR A 391 21.34 -4.37 14.17
CA THR A 391 22.57 -4.97 14.70
C THR A 391 23.70 -3.92 14.80
N ALA A 392 24.68 -4.15 15.67
CA ALA A 392 25.84 -3.26 15.80
C ALA A 392 26.60 -3.06 14.48
N GLN A 393 26.66 -4.09 13.63
CA GLN A 393 27.28 -4.00 12.31
C GLN A 393 26.50 -3.10 11.36
N GLN A 394 25.16 -3.16 11.37
CA GLN A 394 24.32 -2.28 10.56
C GLN A 394 24.46 -0.81 11.00
N GLU A 395 24.61 -0.55 12.30
CA GLU A 395 24.87 0.80 12.83
C GLU A 395 26.21 1.35 12.35
N ILE A 396 27.27 0.55 12.48
CA ILE A 396 28.62 0.91 12.00
C ILE A 396 28.59 1.17 10.49
N ALA A 397 27.97 0.27 9.72
CA ALA A 397 27.85 0.39 8.28
C ALA A 397 27.10 1.66 7.86
N CYS A 398 26.04 2.06 8.58
CA CYS A 398 25.34 3.31 8.32
C CYS A 398 26.25 4.53 8.54
N GLY A 399 27.06 4.52 9.60
CA GLY A 399 28.07 5.55 9.85
C GLY A 399 29.16 5.62 8.79
N ASP A 400 29.65 4.46 8.33
CA ASP A 400 30.64 4.37 7.23
C ASP A 400 30.07 4.90 5.92
N LEU A 401 28.84 4.50 5.57
CA LEU A 401 28.20 4.94 4.33
C LEU A 401 27.90 6.42 4.31
N GLN A 402 27.57 7.03 5.45
CA GLN A 402 27.42 8.48 5.50
C GLN A 402 28.75 9.20 5.22
N ARG A 403 29.87 8.73 5.77
CA ARG A 403 31.20 9.29 5.47
C ARG A 403 31.54 9.12 3.99
N ALA A 404 31.33 7.92 3.44
CA ALA A 404 31.58 7.64 2.03
C ALA A 404 30.69 8.50 1.11
N ALA A 405 29.40 8.64 1.42
CA ALA A 405 28.47 9.47 0.67
C ALA A 405 28.90 10.94 0.66
N ARG A 406 29.34 11.46 1.81
CA ARG A 406 29.91 12.81 1.89
C ARG A 406 31.12 12.98 0.96
N THR A 407 32.03 12.02 0.95
CA THR A 407 33.18 12.05 0.03
C THR A 407 32.75 12.04 -1.44
N VAL A 408 31.73 11.27 -1.81
CA VAL A 408 31.18 11.29 -3.18
C VAL A 408 30.59 12.66 -3.51
N LEU A 409 29.74 13.20 -2.62
CA LEU A 409 29.09 14.50 -2.81
C LEU A 409 30.09 15.65 -2.96
N GLU A 410 31.20 15.62 -2.22
CA GLU A 410 32.27 16.62 -2.30
C GLU A 410 33.13 16.49 -3.56
N ARG A 411 33.34 15.26 -4.07
CA ARG A 411 34.26 14.99 -5.18
C ARG A 411 33.60 14.93 -6.55
N TRP A 412 32.34 14.49 -6.63
CA TRP A 412 31.61 14.37 -7.89
C TRP A 412 31.54 15.64 -8.74
N PRO A 413 31.38 16.85 -8.15
CA PRO A 413 31.34 18.09 -8.93
C PRO A 413 32.59 18.34 -9.80
N ALA A 414 33.75 17.76 -9.44
CA ALA A 414 34.98 17.87 -10.23
C ALA A 414 34.93 17.08 -11.55
N ILE A 415 34.00 16.13 -11.73
CA ILE A 415 33.89 15.35 -12.95
C ILE A 415 33.41 16.19 -14.14
N ALA A 416 32.52 17.15 -13.91
CA ALA A 416 32.00 18.01 -14.99
C ALA A 416 33.11 18.76 -15.76
N PRO A 417 34.04 19.50 -15.12
CA PRO A 417 35.14 20.13 -15.84
C PRO A 417 36.13 19.13 -16.45
N GLU A 418 36.33 17.96 -15.84
CA GLU A 418 37.15 16.89 -16.42
C GLU A 418 36.54 16.35 -17.73
N VAL A 419 35.21 16.18 -17.79
CA VAL A 419 34.48 15.79 -19.01
C VAL A 419 34.52 16.89 -20.07
N GLN A 420 34.47 18.17 -19.69
CA GLN A 420 34.63 19.28 -20.63
C GLN A 420 36.04 19.28 -21.27
N ALA A 421 37.08 19.08 -20.47
CA ALA A 421 38.45 18.96 -20.97
C ALA A 421 38.61 17.75 -21.91
N PHE A 422 38.01 16.61 -21.56
CA PHE A 422 37.97 15.42 -22.41
C PHE A 422 37.23 15.68 -23.74
N ASN A 423 36.09 16.38 -23.71
CA ASN A 423 35.34 16.74 -24.92
C ASN A 423 36.13 17.65 -25.86
N ALA A 424 36.91 18.59 -25.34
CA ALA A 424 37.80 19.40 -26.17
C ALA A 424 38.86 18.55 -26.89
N GLN A 425 39.37 17.49 -26.25
CA GLN A 425 40.31 16.54 -26.86
C GLN A 425 39.64 15.67 -27.94
N LEU A 426 38.41 15.19 -27.69
CA LEU A 426 37.63 14.47 -28.70
C LEU A 426 37.39 15.33 -29.94
N GLN A 427 36.99 16.59 -29.74
CA GLN A 427 36.75 17.52 -30.84
C GLN A 427 38.03 17.84 -31.63
N ALA A 428 39.16 18.01 -30.95
CA ALA A 428 40.47 18.20 -31.61
C ALA A 428 40.87 16.98 -32.47
N ALA A 429 40.42 15.78 -32.09
CA ALA A 429 40.61 14.55 -32.85
C ALA A 429 39.50 14.29 -33.92
N GLY A 430 38.59 15.25 -34.13
CA GLY A 430 37.49 15.13 -35.09
C GLY A 430 36.37 14.18 -34.66
N LEU A 431 36.29 13.84 -33.37
CA LEU A 431 35.25 12.98 -32.80
C LEU A 431 34.14 13.82 -32.14
N GLU A 432 32.93 13.25 -32.11
CA GLU A 432 31.81 13.87 -31.41
C GLU A 432 32.05 13.91 -29.89
N PRO A 433 31.70 15.02 -29.20
CA PRO A 433 31.78 15.10 -27.75
C PRO A 433 30.76 14.16 -27.09
N ILE A 434 31.11 13.65 -25.90
CA ILE A 434 30.20 12.89 -25.05
C ILE A 434 29.30 13.82 -24.23
N LYS A 435 28.10 13.33 -23.89
CA LYS A 435 27.15 14.09 -23.08
C LYS A 435 27.47 13.92 -21.59
N PHE A 436 27.48 15.04 -20.86
CA PHE A 436 27.41 15.05 -19.39
C PHE A 436 25.97 15.41 -18.99
N PRO A 437 25.23 14.51 -18.32
CA PRO A 437 23.85 14.73 -17.90
C PRO A 437 23.67 15.87 -16.91
#